data_AF-Q7K3S2-F1
#
_entry.id   AF-Q7K3S2-F1
#
_cell.length_a   1.000
_cell.length_b   1.000
_cell.length_c   1.000
_cell.angle_alpha   90.00
_cell.angle_beta   90.00
_cell.angle_gamma   90.00
#
_symmetry.space_group_name_H-M   'P 1'
#
loop_
_entity.id
_entity.type
_entity.pdbx_description
1 polymer ?
#
loop_
_entity_poly.entity_id
_entity_poly.type
_entity_poly.pdbx_seq_one_letter_code
_entity_poly.pdbx_strand_id
1 'polypeptide(L)'
;MLVKRFRYPEDILQLEYEPNFAVRGLHYDVEKGLLVKLDSFLQLQLGSVYRGRTKVEADEVLKLYHNRLLPIAYVEGPNNSYRHNTNSKMVQLADLFSVPEMCLLCNVIEYFERNRIDYNPEIVFHDTRTAMGSCHPIMHGKVMRNTEKYIERNPKLVKFFEKLQQAGKNLFLVTNSPYSFVNCGMSFLVGANWRDFFDVVIVQARKPKFFTDESRPIRLFDERTQSHLWDRVFKLEKGKIYYEGSVRQLQELKGWRGHSVLYFGDHPYSDLADVTLKHSWRTGAIISELAHEIKTLNRKDFKMSANWLQMLTQLIEDTQDDDSEAAQICLKEWMEERDQLRNKTKNVFNEQFGSVFRTYHNPTYFSRRLFRFADIYTSDITNLLKFSTTHTFYPRRGVMPHEYASHFI
;
A
#
# COMPACT_ATOMS: atom_id res chain seq x y z
N MET A 1 22.18 10.53 3.41
CA MET A 1 22.10 10.39 4.88
C MET A 1 22.93 9.21 5.35
N LEU A 2 22.77 8.02 4.76
CA LEU A 2 23.60 6.83 5.07
C LEU A 2 25.11 7.12 5.10
N VAL A 3 25.70 7.62 4.00
CA VAL A 3 27.13 7.95 3.94
C VAL A 3 27.54 9.01 4.98
N LYS A 4 26.86 10.16 4.99
CA LYS A 4 27.25 11.30 5.84
C LYS A 4 27.09 11.05 7.35
N ARG A 5 26.02 10.37 7.76
CA ARG A 5 25.63 10.20 9.18
C ARG A 5 26.04 8.84 9.74
N PHE A 6 25.81 7.78 8.97
CA PHE A 6 26.06 6.40 9.39
C PHE A 6 27.38 5.84 8.84
N ARG A 7 28.14 6.64 8.07
CA ARG A 7 29.47 6.29 7.55
C ARG A 7 29.50 5.02 6.68
N TYR A 8 28.41 4.78 5.96
CA TYR A 8 28.38 3.77 4.91
C TYR A 8 29.40 4.13 3.80
N PRO A 9 29.94 3.13 3.06
CA PRO A 9 30.90 3.35 1.99
C PRO A 9 30.45 4.42 1.00
N GLU A 10 31.35 5.30 0.57
CA GLU A 10 30.98 6.43 -0.32
C GLU A 10 30.48 5.96 -1.68
N ASP A 11 30.92 4.79 -2.13
CA ASP A 11 30.54 4.19 -3.41
C ASP A 11 29.03 3.94 -3.52
N ILE A 12 28.29 3.83 -2.39
CA ILE A 12 26.84 3.69 -2.44
C ILE A 12 26.14 4.94 -3.03
N LEU A 13 26.84 6.08 -3.14
CA LEU A 13 26.33 7.27 -3.82
C LEU A 13 26.17 7.07 -5.33
N GLN A 14 26.87 6.09 -5.90
CA GLN A 14 26.78 5.75 -7.32
C GLN A 14 25.61 4.78 -7.62
N LEU A 15 24.95 4.25 -6.59
CA LEU A 15 23.82 3.34 -6.78
C LEU A 15 22.62 4.07 -7.38
N GLU A 16 22.12 3.55 -8.49
CA GLU A 16 20.96 4.11 -9.17
C GLU A 16 19.65 3.61 -8.58
N TYR A 17 18.66 4.50 -8.48
CA TYR A 17 17.31 4.12 -8.09
C TYR A 17 16.59 3.45 -9.26
N GLU A 18 16.07 2.25 -9.02
CA GLU A 18 15.23 1.53 -9.97
C GLU A 18 13.76 1.54 -9.54
N PRO A 19 12.90 2.36 -10.17
CA PRO A 19 11.52 2.53 -9.74
C PRO A 19 10.67 1.27 -9.82
N ASN A 20 11.04 0.32 -10.68
CA ASN A 20 10.25 -0.87 -10.98
C ASN A 20 10.77 -2.13 -10.27
N PHE A 21 11.78 -2.04 -9.39
CA PHE A 21 12.30 -3.24 -8.73
C PHE A 21 11.31 -3.79 -7.70
N ALA A 22 10.84 -2.96 -6.77
CA ALA A 22 9.90 -3.35 -5.72
C ALA A 22 8.48 -2.86 -6.03
N VAL A 23 7.49 -3.61 -5.55
CA VAL A 23 6.07 -3.24 -5.64
C VAL A 23 5.48 -3.08 -4.24
N ARG A 24 4.36 -2.37 -4.15
CA ARG A 24 3.61 -2.25 -2.90
C ARG A 24 3.08 -3.60 -2.43
N GLY A 25 3.02 -3.80 -1.12
CA GLY A 25 2.43 -4.98 -0.48
C GLY A 25 3.41 -6.13 -0.20
N LEU A 26 4.67 -6.00 -0.59
CA LEU A 26 5.75 -6.93 -0.23
C LEU A 26 6.03 -6.91 1.28
N HIS A 27 6.83 -7.88 1.75
CA HIS A 27 7.34 -7.92 3.11
C HIS A 27 8.86 -8.00 3.09
N TYR A 28 9.51 -7.27 3.98
CA TYR A 28 10.93 -7.42 4.24
C TYR A 28 11.13 -8.17 5.55
N ASP A 29 11.85 -9.30 5.48
CA ASP A 29 12.33 -10.04 6.63
C ASP A 29 13.59 -9.36 7.17
N VAL A 30 13.45 -8.67 8.30
CA VAL A 30 14.51 -7.88 8.93
C VAL A 30 15.62 -8.80 9.45
N GLU A 31 15.26 -9.98 9.95
CA GLU A 31 16.20 -10.95 10.52
C GLU A 31 17.04 -11.62 9.41
N LYS A 32 16.39 -11.98 8.30
CA LYS A 32 17.04 -12.70 7.18
C LYS A 32 17.57 -11.79 6.07
N GLY A 33 17.20 -10.51 6.06
CA GLY A 33 17.57 -9.57 5.02
C GLY A 33 16.90 -9.82 3.66
N LEU A 34 15.69 -10.39 3.66
CA LEU A 34 15.02 -10.86 2.44
C LEU A 34 13.75 -10.06 2.13
N LEU A 35 13.62 -9.61 0.88
CA LEU A 35 12.39 -9.05 0.35
C LEU A 35 11.55 -10.20 -0.25
N VAL A 36 10.34 -10.40 0.28
CA VAL A 36 9.47 -11.53 -0.03
C VAL A 36 8.08 -11.08 -0.46
N LYS A 37 7.45 -11.89 -1.30
CA LYS A 37 6.03 -11.77 -1.63
C LYS A 37 5.22 -12.89 -0.97
N LEU A 38 4.15 -12.48 -0.28
CA LEU A 38 3.24 -13.38 0.43
C LEU A 38 1.84 -13.37 -0.21
N ASP A 39 1.21 -14.54 -0.27
CA ASP A 39 -0.19 -14.66 -0.59
C ASP A 39 -1.11 -14.40 0.63
N SER A 40 -2.42 -14.45 0.42
CA SER A 40 -3.43 -14.24 1.47
C SER A 40 -3.34 -15.26 2.61
N PHE A 41 -2.78 -16.44 2.36
CA PHE A 41 -2.61 -17.52 3.32
C PHE A 41 -1.22 -17.51 3.98
N LEU A 42 -0.42 -16.47 3.77
CA LEU A 42 0.94 -16.33 4.31
C LEU A 42 1.96 -17.31 3.68
N GLN A 43 1.69 -17.80 2.47
CA GLN A 43 2.65 -18.60 1.72
C GLN A 43 3.64 -17.72 0.96
N LEU A 44 4.91 -18.07 1.03
CA LEU A 44 5.99 -17.50 0.23
C LEU A 44 5.81 -17.87 -1.24
N GLN A 45 5.83 -16.86 -2.09
CA GLN A 45 6.01 -17.05 -3.52
C GLN A 45 7.52 -17.25 -3.79
N LEU A 46 7.98 -18.51 -3.84
CA LEU A 46 9.40 -18.86 -3.96
C LEU A 46 10.12 -18.16 -5.13
N GLY A 47 9.44 -17.96 -6.25
CA GLY A 47 9.99 -17.24 -7.42
C GLY A 47 10.14 -15.71 -7.23
N SER A 48 9.78 -15.19 -6.06
CA SER A 48 9.73 -13.76 -5.72
C SER A 48 10.30 -13.49 -4.33
N VAL A 49 11.47 -14.09 -4.05
CA VAL A 49 12.28 -13.85 -2.85
C VAL A 49 13.64 -13.31 -3.27
N TYR A 50 14.08 -12.19 -2.70
CA TYR A 50 15.29 -11.48 -3.09
C TYR A 50 16.15 -11.12 -1.89
N ARG A 51 17.46 -11.33 -2.01
CA ARG A 51 18.50 -10.78 -1.12
C ARG A 51 19.17 -9.65 -1.86
N GLY A 52 19.04 -8.43 -1.36
CA GLY A 52 19.40 -7.25 -2.14
C GLY A 52 18.59 -7.24 -3.44
N ARG A 53 19.28 -7.34 -4.58
CA ARG A 53 18.63 -7.41 -5.91
C ARG A 53 18.77 -8.77 -6.57
N THR A 54 19.43 -9.70 -5.90
CA THR A 54 19.64 -11.05 -6.39
C THR A 54 18.50 -11.95 -5.92
N LYS A 55 17.89 -12.66 -6.87
CA LYS A 55 16.85 -13.65 -6.56
C LYS A 55 17.48 -14.79 -5.77
N VAL A 56 16.82 -15.21 -4.71
CA VAL A 56 17.23 -16.35 -3.89
C VAL A 56 16.60 -17.63 -4.46
N GLU A 57 17.40 -18.67 -4.62
CA GLU A 57 16.92 -19.94 -5.16
C GLU A 57 15.95 -20.64 -4.21
N ALA A 58 14.98 -21.36 -4.80
CA ALA A 58 13.88 -21.98 -4.06
C ALA A 58 14.36 -22.88 -2.91
N ASP A 59 15.42 -23.67 -3.15
CA ASP A 59 15.98 -24.57 -2.15
C ASP A 59 16.63 -23.84 -0.98
N GLU A 60 17.26 -22.69 -1.23
CA GLU A 60 17.81 -21.85 -0.18
C GLU A 60 16.69 -21.19 0.64
N VAL A 61 15.64 -20.69 -0.02
CA VAL A 61 14.45 -20.16 0.68
C VAL A 61 13.83 -21.22 1.59
N LEU A 62 13.69 -22.46 1.10
CA LEU A 62 13.14 -23.56 1.89
C LEU A 62 14.06 -23.97 3.05
N LYS A 63 15.38 -23.89 2.90
CA LYS A 63 16.33 -24.07 4.01
C LYS A 63 16.20 -22.98 5.07
N LEU A 64 16.05 -21.72 4.65
CA LEU A 64 15.98 -20.56 5.54
C LEU A 64 14.65 -20.45 6.31
N TYR A 65 13.53 -20.81 5.68
CA TYR A 65 12.20 -20.70 6.28
C TYR A 65 11.64 -22.04 6.79
N HIS A 66 12.27 -23.17 6.45
CA HIS A 66 11.83 -24.55 6.70
C HIS A 66 10.51 -24.95 6.02
N ASN A 67 9.60 -24.00 5.82
CA ASN A 67 8.29 -24.18 5.18
C ASN A 67 7.96 -22.98 4.29
N ARG A 68 7.08 -23.20 3.30
CA ARG A 68 6.52 -22.10 2.49
C ARG A 68 5.53 -21.24 3.27
N LEU A 69 4.79 -21.85 4.18
CA LEU A 69 3.79 -21.18 5.02
C LEU A 69 4.47 -20.53 6.22
N LEU A 70 4.29 -19.22 6.38
CA LEU A 70 4.80 -18.49 7.53
C LEU A 70 3.73 -18.39 8.63
N PRO A 71 4.10 -18.60 9.91
CA PRO A 71 3.18 -18.36 11.02
C PRO A 71 2.70 -16.90 11.05
N ILE A 72 1.43 -16.67 11.37
CA ILE A 72 0.87 -15.31 11.47
C ILE A 72 1.63 -14.44 12.48
N ALA A 73 2.06 -15.01 13.61
CA ALA A 73 2.86 -14.32 14.60
C ALA A 73 4.24 -13.89 14.09
N TYR A 74 4.78 -14.57 13.08
CA TYR A 74 6.03 -14.19 12.42
C TYR A 74 5.83 -13.01 11.47
N VAL A 75 4.71 -13.00 10.73
CA VAL A 75 4.40 -11.95 9.74
C VAL A 75 3.84 -10.68 10.40
N GLU A 76 2.99 -10.83 11.42
CA GLU A 76 2.24 -9.73 12.07
C GLU A 76 2.80 -9.35 13.45
N GLY A 77 3.70 -10.14 14.03
CA GLY A 77 4.25 -9.94 15.37
C GLY A 77 3.34 -10.44 16.52
N PRO A 78 3.87 -10.55 17.74
CA PRO A 78 3.22 -11.23 18.87
C PRO A 78 1.96 -10.54 19.44
N ASN A 79 1.71 -9.27 19.12
CA ASN A 79 0.64 -8.50 19.78
C ASN A 79 -0.59 -8.22 18.91
N ASN A 80 -0.84 -8.95 17.80
CA ASN A 80 -1.94 -8.69 16.84
C ASN A 80 -2.08 -7.19 16.48
N SER A 81 -1.01 -6.45 16.71
CA SER A 81 -0.85 -5.08 16.37
C SER A 81 -0.01 -5.23 15.13
N TYR A 82 -0.63 -5.57 14.01
CA TYR A 82 -0.87 -4.68 12.88
C TYR A 82 0.20 -3.56 12.64
N ARG A 83 0.74 -2.94 13.70
CA ARG A 83 1.77 -1.91 13.76
C ARG A 83 3.16 -2.48 13.45
N HIS A 84 3.98 -1.63 12.84
CA HIS A 84 5.43 -1.80 12.85
C HIS A 84 5.95 -1.62 14.28
N ASN A 85 6.06 -2.72 15.02
CA ASN A 85 6.86 -2.72 16.23
C ASN A 85 8.34 -2.72 15.82
N THR A 86 9.20 -2.05 16.60
CA THR A 86 10.66 -2.07 16.35
C THR A 86 11.23 -3.48 16.38
N ASN A 87 10.53 -4.41 17.05
CA ASN A 87 10.92 -5.81 17.20
C ASN A 87 10.12 -6.75 16.27
N SER A 88 9.48 -6.23 15.22
CA SER A 88 8.80 -7.07 14.23
C SER A 88 9.82 -7.71 13.30
N LYS A 89 9.79 -9.04 13.17
CA LYS A 89 10.65 -9.78 12.24
C LYS A 89 10.36 -9.43 10.77
N MET A 90 9.10 -9.16 10.47
CA MET A 90 8.62 -8.84 9.13
C MET A 90 8.07 -7.41 9.06
N VAL A 91 8.38 -6.71 7.99
CA VAL A 91 7.91 -5.34 7.74
C VAL A 91 7.22 -5.29 6.39
N GLN A 92 5.91 -5.02 6.39
CA GLN A 92 5.15 -4.85 5.15
C GLN A 92 5.40 -3.47 4.52
N LEU A 93 5.60 -3.45 3.20
CA LEU A 93 5.64 -2.23 2.37
C LEU A 93 4.21 -1.76 2.11
N ALA A 94 3.65 -1.04 3.07
CA ALA A 94 2.21 -0.79 3.09
C ALA A 94 1.79 0.51 2.41
N ASP A 95 2.72 1.43 2.12
CA ASP A 95 2.49 2.67 1.37
C ASP A 95 3.52 2.87 0.24
N LEU A 96 3.33 3.91 -0.57
CA LEU A 96 4.23 4.25 -1.67
C LEU A 96 5.57 4.83 -1.19
N PHE A 97 5.65 5.37 0.03
CA PHE A 97 6.92 5.85 0.59
C PHE A 97 7.85 4.70 0.99
N SER A 98 7.27 3.53 1.29
CA SER A 98 8.00 2.30 1.62
C SER A 98 8.74 1.73 0.41
N VAL A 99 8.28 1.99 -0.81
CA VAL A 99 8.89 1.41 -2.03
C VAL A 99 10.30 1.97 -2.27
N PRO A 100 10.53 3.30 -2.31
CA PRO A 100 11.89 3.84 -2.41
C PRO A 100 12.82 3.44 -1.25
N GLU A 101 12.29 3.34 -0.03
CA GLU A 101 13.06 2.86 1.13
C GLU A 101 13.58 1.45 0.90
N MET A 102 12.73 0.55 0.41
CA MET A 102 13.14 -0.83 0.16
C MET A 102 14.03 -0.98 -1.06
N CYS A 103 13.84 -0.19 -2.12
CA CYS A 103 14.80 -0.16 -3.23
C CYS A 103 16.18 0.30 -2.75
N LEU A 104 16.25 1.33 -1.89
CA LEU A 104 17.51 1.78 -1.31
C LEU A 104 18.15 0.68 -0.46
N LEU A 105 17.37 0.04 0.42
CA LEU A 105 17.85 -1.07 1.23
C LEU A 105 18.39 -2.22 0.36
N CYS A 106 17.64 -2.63 -0.66
CA CYS A 106 18.05 -3.69 -1.57
C CYS A 106 19.31 -3.34 -2.35
N ASN A 107 19.47 -2.09 -2.78
CA ASN A 107 20.69 -1.60 -3.43
C ASN A 107 21.91 -1.66 -2.49
N VAL A 108 21.75 -1.24 -1.23
CA VAL A 108 22.83 -1.27 -0.24
C VAL A 108 23.24 -2.71 0.09
N ILE A 109 22.25 -3.60 0.27
CA ILE A 109 22.50 -5.02 0.51
C ILE A 109 23.22 -5.65 -0.70
N GLU A 110 22.74 -5.40 -1.91
CA GLU A 110 23.39 -5.87 -3.15
C GLU A 110 24.84 -5.39 -3.26
N TYR A 111 25.11 -4.13 -2.87
CA TYR A 111 26.47 -3.60 -2.81
C TYR A 111 27.34 -4.38 -1.81
N PHE A 112 26.83 -4.70 -0.62
CA PHE A 112 27.58 -5.49 0.35
C PHE A 112 27.85 -6.92 -0.12
N GLU A 113 26.85 -7.58 -0.71
CA GLU A 113 27.01 -8.92 -1.29
C GLU A 113 28.10 -8.95 -2.37
N ARG A 114 28.07 -8.00 -3.33
CA ARG A 114 29.05 -7.94 -4.43
C ARG A 114 30.47 -7.67 -3.96
N ASN A 115 30.61 -6.86 -2.91
CA ASN A 115 31.92 -6.47 -2.36
C ASN A 115 32.37 -7.38 -1.21
N ARG A 116 31.59 -8.42 -0.87
CA ARG A 116 31.86 -9.34 0.25
C ARG A 116 32.10 -8.61 1.57
N ILE A 117 31.29 -7.59 1.82
CA ILE A 117 31.30 -6.84 3.08
C ILE A 117 30.36 -7.54 4.04
N ASP A 118 30.87 -7.93 5.22
CA ASP A 118 30.02 -8.50 6.26
C ASP A 118 29.08 -7.43 6.82
N TYR A 119 27.80 -7.77 6.97
CA TYR A 119 26.79 -6.88 7.52
C TYR A 119 25.76 -7.65 8.34
N ASN A 120 25.09 -6.93 9.23
CA ASN A 120 23.90 -7.43 9.93
C ASN A 120 22.65 -6.81 9.26
N PRO A 121 21.72 -7.62 8.71
CA PRO A 121 20.55 -7.10 8.00
C PRO A 121 19.67 -6.16 8.82
N GLU A 122 19.50 -6.43 10.12
CA GLU A 122 18.68 -5.64 11.02
C GLU A 122 19.28 -4.23 11.24
N ILE A 123 20.59 -4.14 11.43
CA ILE A 123 21.30 -2.84 11.53
C ILE A 123 21.10 -2.03 10.25
N VAL A 124 21.30 -2.64 9.08
CA VAL A 124 21.16 -1.94 7.80
C VAL A 124 19.72 -1.46 7.57
N PHE A 125 18.74 -2.27 7.95
CA PHE A 125 17.33 -1.91 7.91
C PHE A 125 17.06 -0.67 8.80
N HIS A 126 17.49 -0.68 10.06
CA HIS A 126 17.24 0.42 10.99
C HIS A 126 17.94 1.72 10.60
N ASP A 127 19.18 1.65 10.10
CA ASP A 127 19.92 2.80 9.62
C ASP A 127 19.26 3.41 8.38
N THR A 128 18.83 2.55 7.43
CA THR A 128 18.09 2.97 6.23
C THR A 128 16.78 3.65 6.60
N ARG A 129 16.00 3.04 7.50
CA ARG A 129 14.73 3.61 7.97
C ARG A 129 14.91 4.96 8.67
N THR A 130 15.93 5.06 9.53
CA THR A 130 16.26 6.31 10.24
C THR A 130 16.72 7.40 9.28
N ALA A 131 17.53 7.03 8.27
CA ALA A 131 17.94 7.92 7.20
C ALA A 131 16.74 8.43 6.39
N MET A 132 15.81 7.55 6.02
CA MET A 132 14.59 7.91 5.28
C MET A 132 13.65 8.81 6.07
N GLY A 133 13.47 8.56 7.37
CA GLY A 133 12.72 9.44 8.26
C GLY A 133 13.31 10.85 8.32
N SER A 134 14.64 10.97 8.33
CA SER A 134 15.34 12.26 8.33
C SER A 134 15.22 13.01 6.99
N CYS A 135 14.92 12.31 5.90
CA CYS A 135 14.76 12.90 4.56
C CYS A 135 13.37 13.49 4.32
N HIS A 136 12.35 13.13 5.11
CA HIS A 136 10.96 13.59 4.90
C HIS A 136 10.81 15.13 4.88
N PRO A 137 11.36 15.89 5.86
CA PRO A 137 11.30 17.35 5.81
C PRO A 137 12.03 17.96 4.61
N ILE A 138 13.14 17.33 4.19
CA ILE A 138 13.92 17.76 3.02
C ILE A 138 13.12 17.54 1.74
N MET A 139 12.41 16.41 1.64
CA MET A 139 11.52 16.09 0.53
C MET A 139 10.37 17.11 0.45
N HIS A 140 9.71 17.43 1.57
CA HIS A 140 8.68 18.47 1.60
C HIS A 140 9.20 19.80 1.04
N GLY A 141 10.39 20.24 1.46
CA GLY A 141 11.01 21.45 0.95
C GLY A 141 11.30 21.41 -0.56
N LYS A 142 11.75 20.28 -1.09
CA LYS A 142 11.97 20.12 -2.54
C LYS A 142 10.67 20.14 -3.34
N VAL A 143 9.64 19.44 -2.86
CA VAL A 143 8.33 19.38 -3.51
C VAL A 143 7.69 20.77 -3.53
N MET A 144 7.67 21.48 -2.40
CA MET A 144 7.10 22.83 -2.31
C MET A 144 7.78 23.85 -3.23
N ARG A 145 9.09 23.71 -3.48
CA ARG A 145 9.82 24.60 -4.40
C ARG A 145 9.51 24.33 -5.87
N ASN A 146 9.04 23.14 -6.21
CA ASN A 146 8.77 22.74 -7.60
C ASN A 146 7.53 21.86 -7.68
N THR A 147 6.41 22.39 -7.18
CA THR A 147 5.16 21.64 -6.99
C THR A 147 4.64 21.02 -8.29
N GLU A 148 4.71 21.76 -9.40
CA GLU A 148 4.24 21.31 -10.72
C GLU A 148 4.98 20.08 -11.25
N LYS A 149 6.25 19.92 -10.88
CA LYS A 149 7.03 18.74 -11.26
C LYS A 149 6.61 17.47 -10.52
N TYR A 150 6.15 17.60 -9.27
CA TYR A 150 5.96 16.45 -8.37
C TYR A 150 4.49 16.14 -8.07
N ILE A 151 3.57 17.08 -8.29
CA ILE A 151 2.15 16.92 -8.05
C ILE A 151 1.42 17.01 -9.39
N GLU A 152 0.78 15.91 -9.79
CA GLU A 152 -0.07 15.88 -10.98
C GLU A 152 -1.37 16.64 -10.71
N ARG A 153 -1.72 17.55 -11.62
CA ARG A 153 -3.01 18.26 -11.55
C ARG A 153 -4.15 17.31 -11.89
N ASN A 154 -5.20 17.34 -11.08
CA ASN A 154 -6.46 16.69 -11.40
C ASN A 154 -7.59 17.74 -11.53
N PRO A 155 -7.96 18.15 -12.77
CA PRO A 155 -8.98 19.18 -12.98
C PRO A 155 -10.39 18.75 -12.54
N LYS A 156 -10.59 17.47 -12.23
CA LYS A 156 -11.86 16.94 -11.75
C LYS A 156 -12.00 17.05 -10.23
N LEU A 157 -10.92 17.31 -9.50
CA LEU A 157 -10.93 17.33 -8.03
C LEU A 157 -11.84 18.43 -7.46
N VAL A 158 -11.75 19.64 -8.02
CA VAL A 158 -12.60 20.78 -7.63
C VAL A 158 -14.08 20.42 -7.84
N LYS A 159 -14.42 19.91 -9.03
CA LYS A 159 -15.79 19.48 -9.36
C LYS A 159 -16.31 18.40 -8.40
N PHE A 160 -15.43 17.52 -7.93
CA PHE A 160 -15.79 16.49 -6.96
C PHE A 160 -16.16 17.10 -5.61
N PHE A 161 -15.38 18.05 -5.10
CA PHE A 161 -15.70 18.74 -3.85
C PHE A 161 -16.96 19.59 -3.96
N GLU A 162 -17.14 20.33 -5.06
CA GLU A 162 -18.35 21.11 -5.33
C GLU A 162 -19.60 20.22 -5.33
N LYS A 163 -19.54 19.07 -6.00
CA LYS A 163 -20.66 18.11 -6.04
C LYS A 163 -21.04 17.60 -4.65
N LEU A 164 -20.05 17.35 -3.78
CA LEU A 164 -20.32 16.91 -2.40
C LEU A 164 -20.94 18.03 -1.56
N GLN A 165 -20.43 19.26 -1.68
CA GLN A 165 -20.98 20.41 -0.96
C GLN A 165 -22.41 20.75 -1.40
N GLN A 166 -22.68 20.75 -2.70
CA GLN A 166 -24.03 20.96 -3.26
C GLN A 166 -25.03 19.92 -2.76
N ALA A 167 -24.56 18.70 -2.48
CA ALA A 167 -25.36 17.63 -1.88
C ALA A 167 -25.43 17.69 -0.34
N GLY A 168 -24.96 18.77 0.28
CA GLY A 168 -25.00 18.98 1.73
C GLY A 168 -24.07 18.03 2.52
N LYS A 169 -23.03 17.47 1.88
CA LYS A 169 -22.06 16.61 2.57
C LYS A 169 -21.00 17.45 3.25
N ASN A 170 -20.68 17.11 4.49
CA ASN A 170 -19.57 17.72 5.21
C ASN A 170 -18.26 17.02 4.85
N LEU A 171 -17.19 17.79 4.64
CA LEU A 171 -15.87 17.28 4.28
C LEU A 171 -14.87 17.55 5.40
N PHE A 172 -13.92 16.64 5.58
CA PHE A 172 -12.81 16.85 6.50
C PHE A 172 -11.50 16.28 5.95
N LEU A 173 -10.40 16.91 6.36
CA LEU A 173 -9.04 16.50 5.99
C LEU A 173 -8.26 16.20 7.27
N VAL A 174 -7.68 15.00 7.37
CA VAL A 174 -6.82 14.57 8.49
C VAL A 174 -5.52 14.02 7.91
N THR A 175 -4.42 14.73 8.13
CA THR A 175 -3.12 14.44 7.51
C THR A 175 -1.97 14.46 8.51
N ASN A 176 -0.93 13.66 8.27
CA ASN A 176 0.31 13.67 9.05
C ASN A 176 1.25 14.81 8.64
N SER A 177 1.03 15.43 7.49
CA SER A 177 1.88 16.51 6.99
C SER A 177 1.67 17.82 7.77
N PRO A 178 2.70 18.68 7.86
CA PRO A 178 2.58 20.01 8.42
C PRO A 178 1.73 20.91 7.53
N TYR A 179 1.12 21.93 8.13
CA TYR A 179 0.20 22.83 7.45
C TYR A 179 0.81 23.53 6.22
N SER A 180 2.06 24.00 6.30
CA SER A 180 2.73 24.66 5.17
C SER A 180 2.81 23.79 3.91
N PHE A 181 3.09 22.49 4.07
CA PHE A 181 3.13 21.53 2.98
C PHE A 181 1.72 21.26 2.41
N VAL A 182 0.74 21.07 3.29
CA VAL A 182 -0.67 20.86 2.91
C VAL A 182 -1.21 22.07 2.15
N ASN A 183 -0.97 23.27 2.66
CA ASN A 183 -1.43 24.50 2.03
C ASN A 183 -0.80 24.67 0.65
N CYS A 184 0.52 24.44 0.49
CA CYS A 184 1.18 24.50 -0.80
C CYS A 184 0.56 23.53 -1.83
N GLY A 185 0.37 22.27 -1.46
CA GLY A 185 -0.20 21.27 -2.36
C GLY A 185 -1.67 21.54 -2.69
N MET A 186 -2.48 21.85 -1.69
CA MET A 186 -3.91 22.12 -1.88
C MET A 186 -4.16 23.42 -2.66
N SER A 187 -3.35 24.47 -2.44
CA SER A 187 -3.42 25.69 -3.23
C SER A 187 -3.09 25.44 -4.71
N PHE A 188 -2.18 24.52 -5.02
CA PHE A 188 -1.86 24.13 -6.39
C PHE A 188 -2.95 23.26 -7.03
N LEU A 189 -3.53 22.31 -6.27
CA LEU A 189 -4.52 21.35 -6.78
C LEU A 189 -5.93 21.92 -6.90
N VAL A 190 -6.32 22.77 -5.95
CA VAL A 190 -7.72 23.21 -5.75
C VAL A 190 -7.84 24.73 -5.89
N GLY A 191 -6.82 25.49 -5.48
CA GLY A 191 -6.80 26.95 -5.52
C GLY A 191 -6.61 27.58 -4.14
N ALA A 192 -6.45 28.91 -4.10
CA ALA A 192 -6.15 29.64 -2.87
C ALA A 192 -7.16 29.42 -1.73
N ASN A 193 -8.44 29.27 -2.08
CA ASN A 193 -9.55 29.12 -1.14
C ASN A 193 -9.92 27.65 -0.87
N TRP A 194 -8.99 26.71 -1.04
CA TRP A 194 -9.26 25.27 -0.88
C TRP A 194 -9.88 24.89 0.47
N ARG A 195 -9.61 25.68 1.52
CA ARG A 195 -10.16 25.46 2.86
C ARG A 195 -11.66 25.57 2.92
N ASP A 196 -12.27 26.34 2.02
CA ASP A 196 -13.72 26.50 1.93
C ASP A 196 -14.42 25.21 1.54
N PHE A 197 -13.69 24.22 1.01
CA PHE A 197 -14.22 22.89 0.77
C PHE A 197 -14.41 22.07 2.05
N PHE A 198 -13.62 22.31 3.09
CA PHE A 198 -13.53 21.44 4.27
C PHE A 198 -14.11 22.07 5.53
N ASP A 199 -15.01 21.37 6.21
CA ASP A 199 -15.58 21.77 7.49
C ASP A 199 -14.59 21.62 8.65
N VAL A 200 -13.64 20.69 8.52
CA VAL A 200 -12.58 20.45 9.50
C VAL A 200 -11.28 20.10 8.79
N VAL A 201 -10.19 20.77 9.15
CA VAL A 201 -8.82 20.43 8.70
C VAL A 201 -7.94 20.18 9.92
N ILE A 202 -7.37 18.98 10.01
CA ILE A 202 -6.44 18.57 11.07
C ILE A 202 -5.10 18.17 10.42
N VAL A 203 -4.05 18.93 10.73
CA VAL A 203 -2.68 18.66 10.29
C VAL A 203 -1.87 17.98 11.39
N GLN A 204 -0.78 17.33 11.01
CA GLN A 204 0.07 16.57 11.93
C GLN A 204 -0.73 15.65 12.87
N ALA A 205 -1.72 14.95 12.35
CA ALA A 205 -2.63 14.11 13.12
C ALA A 205 -1.93 12.95 13.86
N ARG A 206 -0.74 12.54 13.39
CA ARG A 206 0.05 11.40 13.90
C ARG A 206 -0.66 10.06 13.72
N LYS A 207 -1.40 9.88 12.62
CA LYS A 207 -1.94 8.56 12.23
C LYS A 207 -0.82 7.50 12.27
N PRO A 208 -1.07 6.31 12.83
CA PRO A 208 -2.37 5.80 13.30
C PRO A 208 -2.77 6.26 14.72
N LYS A 209 -1.90 6.97 15.47
CA LYS A 209 -2.21 7.40 16.84
C LYS A 209 -3.48 8.24 16.93
N PHE A 210 -3.77 9.06 15.93
CA PHE A 210 -5.06 9.78 15.87
C PHE A 210 -6.29 8.88 16.10
N PHE A 211 -6.26 7.64 15.60
CA PHE A 211 -7.37 6.70 15.73
C PHE A 211 -7.27 5.80 16.96
N THR A 212 -6.13 5.74 17.64
CA THR A 212 -5.91 4.77 18.73
C THR A 212 -5.57 5.40 20.07
N ASP A 213 -5.04 6.61 20.07
CA ASP A 213 -4.67 7.38 21.26
C ASP A 213 -5.80 8.39 21.53
N GLU A 214 -6.49 8.20 22.64
CA GLU A 214 -7.59 9.07 23.05
C GLU A 214 -7.13 10.28 23.89
N SER A 215 -5.87 10.28 24.34
CA SER A 215 -5.39 11.23 25.35
C SER A 215 -4.96 12.58 24.76
N ARG A 216 -4.57 12.63 23.48
CA ARG A 216 -4.02 13.84 22.86
C ARG A 216 -5.15 14.79 22.45
N PRO A 217 -5.16 16.06 22.90
CA PRO A 217 -6.16 17.03 22.51
C PRO A 217 -5.88 17.65 21.13
N ILE A 218 -6.95 17.97 20.40
CA ILE A 218 -7.00 18.83 19.22
C ILE A 218 -6.69 20.26 19.68
N ARG A 219 -5.77 20.91 18.98
CA ARG A 219 -5.38 22.31 19.22
C ARG A 219 -5.62 23.17 18.00
N LEU A 220 -5.83 24.47 18.20
CA LEU A 220 -5.90 25.44 17.10
C LEU A 220 -4.48 25.75 16.62
N PHE A 221 -4.27 25.74 15.31
CA PHE A 221 -3.01 26.16 14.69
C PHE A 221 -3.05 27.67 14.44
N ASP A 222 -2.07 28.40 14.96
CA ASP A 222 -1.86 29.82 14.71
C ASP A 222 -0.89 30.00 13.54
N GLU A 223 -1.43 30.49 12.42
CA GLU A 223 -0.66 30.72 11.20
C GLU A 223 0.39 31.82 11.35
N ARG A 224 0.17 32.80 12.24
CA ARG A 224 1.12 33.92 12.43
C ARG A 224 2.39 33.46 13.10
N THR A 225 2.26 32.64 14.14
CA THR A 225 3.40 32.10 14.90
C THR A 225 3.91 30.77 14.33
N GLN A 226 3.19 30.18 13.36
CA GLN A 226 3.44 28.82 12.84
C GLN A 226 3.49 27.77 13.97
N SER A 227 2.71 28.00 15.03
CA SER A 227 2.64 27.12 16.21
C SER A 227 1.19 26.81 16.59
N HIS A 228 0.98 26.03 17.64
CA HIS A 228 -0.35 25.76 18.16
C HIS A 228 -0.66 26.63 19.38
N LEU A 229 -1.93 26.98 19.52
CA LEU A 229 -2.43 27.59 20.75
C LEU A 229 -2.68 26.51 21.81
N TRP A 230 -2.47 26.87 23.06
CA TRP A 230 -2.70 25.99 24.22
C TRP A 230 -4.14 26.03 24.71
N ASP A 231 -4.94 26.98 24.21
CA ASP A 231 -6.35 27.10 24.54
C ASP A 231 -7.14 25.84 24.19
N ARG A 232 -8.12 25.54 25.03
CA ARG A 232 -9.02 24.42 24.81
C ARG A 232 -9.90 24.70 23.59
N VAL A 233 -9.95 23.74 22.67
CA VAL A 233 -10.87 23.78 21.53
C VAL A 233 -12.25 23.25 21.97
N PHE A 234 -13.23 24.15 22.04
CA PHE A 234 -14.63 23.82 22.37
C PHE A 234 -15.50 23.54 21.14
N LYS A 235 -15.10 24.01 19.97
CA LYS A 235 -15.82 23.83 18.70
C LYS A 235 -14.84 23.79 17.53
N LEU A 236 -15.17 22.98 16.53
CA LEU A 236 -14.47 22.96 15.25
C LEU A 236 -15.20 23.86 14.25
N GLU A 237 -14.50 24.86 13.73
CA GLU A 237 -15.03 25.90 12.86
C GLU A 237 -14.38 25.83 11.48
N LYS A 238 -15.19 26.04 10.46
CA LYS A 238 -14.77 26.03 9.06
C LYS A 238 -13.73 27.12 8.79
N GLY A 239 -12.74 26.82 7.95
CA GLY A 239 -11.63 27.73 7.60
C GLY A 239 -10.47 27.75 8.60
N LYS A 240 -10.68 27.30 9.85
CA LYS A 240 -9.62 27.15 10.85
C LYS A 240 -8.83 25.87 10.63
N ILE A 241 -7.55 25.92 10.97
CA ILE A 241 -6.63 24.78 10.91
C ILE A 241 -6.41 24.25 12.32
N TYR A 242 -6.56 22.95 12.48
CA TYR A 242 -6.34 22.26 13.75
C TYR A 242 -5.12 21.36 13.67
N TYR A 243 -4.57 21.04 14.83
CA TYR A 243 -3.32 20.33 14.99
C TYR A 243 -3.49 19.13 15.93
N GLU A 244 -2.96 17.97 15.53
CA GLU A 244 -3.01 16.70 16.27
C GLU A 244 -4.44 16.27 16.70
N GLY A 245 -4.62 15.86 17.95
CA GLY A 245 -5.88 15.35 18.47
C GLY A 245 -6.11 13.85 18.35
N SER A 246 -7.38 13.48 18.55
CA SER A 246 -7.89 12.12 18.47
C SER A 246 -9.24 12.08 17.76
N VAL A 247 -9.55 10.93 17.14
CA VAL A 247 -10.85 10.69 16.50
C VAL A 247 -11.99 10.81 17.50
N ARG A 248 -11.79 10.39 18.75
CA ARG A 248 -12.78 10.55 19.82
C ARG A 248 -13.19 12.01 19.99
N GLN A 249 -12.23 12.92 20.08
CA GLN A 249 -12.56 14.35 20.24
C GLN A 249 -13.22 14.93 18.99
N LEU A 250 -12.83 14.49 17.79
CA LEU A 250 -13.53 14.86 16.55
C LEU A 250 -15.00 14.42 16.59
N GLN A 251 -15.27 13.19 17.03
CA GLN A 251 -16.62 12.64 17.18
C GLN A 251 -17.43 13.38 18.26
N GLU A 252 -16.80 13.78 19.37
CA GLU A 252 -17.42 14.60 20.43
C GLU A 252 -17.79 16.00 19.92
N LEU A 253 -16.90 16.66 19.16
CA LEU A 253 -17.07 18.04 18.71
C LEU A 253 -17.97 18.20 17.48
N LYS A 254 -18.07 17.18 16.60
CA LYS A 254 -18.89 17.23 15.37
C LYS A 254 -20.10 16.31 15.39
N GLY A 255 -20.14 15.31 16.28
CA GLY A 255 -21.19 14.29 16.29
C GLY A 255 -21.11 13.28 15.15
N TRP A 256 -20.05 13.31 14.33
CA TRP A 256 -19.86 12.40 13.19
C TRP A 256 -19.45 11.01 13.67
N ARG A 257 -20.37 10.03 13.66
CA ARG A 257 -20.15 8.70 14.27
C ARG A 257 -20.57 7.55 13.36
N GLY A 258 -19.90 6.41 13.52
CA GLY A 258 -20.23 5.15 12.86
C GLY A 258 -20.38 5.28 11.34
N HIS A 259 -21.38 4.61 10.78
CA HIS A 259 -21.60 4.52 9.33
C HIS A 259 -22.00 5.83 8.64
N SER A 260 -22.16 6.93 9.39
CA SER A 260 -22.40 8.26 8.81
C SER A 260 -21.13 8.90 8.23
N VAL A 261 -19.96 8.31 8.49
CA VAL A 261 -18.66 8.80 8.03
C VAL A 261 -18.06 7.83 7.02
N LEU A 262 -17.59 8.36 5.89
CA LEU A 262 -16.79 7.65 4.91
C LEU A 262 -15.39 8.28 4.86
N TYR A 263 -14.38 7.53 5.31
CA TYR A 263 -12.99 7.99 5.33
C TYR A 263 -12.20 7.35 4.19
N PHE A 264 -11.53 8.20 3.41
CA PHE A 264 -10.60 7.74 2.37
C PHE A 264 -9.16 7.84 2.84
N GLY A 265 -8.40 6.78 2.59
CA GLY A 265 -6.97 6.72 2.84
C GLY A 265 -6.26 6.00 1.69
N ASP A 266 -5.03 6.39 1.43
CA ASP A 266 -4.18 5.69 0.47
C ASP A 266 -3.47 4.51 1.13
N HIS A 267 -3.26 4.51 2.45
CA HIS A 267 -2.60 3.46 3.20
C HIS A 267 -3.62 2.54 3.93
N PRO A 268 -3.86 1.29 3.47
CA PRO A 268 -4.87 0.41 4.06
C PRO A 268 -4.71 0.12 5.55
N TYR A 269 -3.53 0.41 6.12
CA TYR A 269 -3.17 0.03 7.47
C TYR A 269 -3.16 1.22 8.43
N SER A 270 -2.36 2.27 8.18
CA SER A 270 -2.35 3.46 9.06
C SER A 270 -3.66 4.24 9.03
N ASP A 271 -4.39 4.13 7.92
CA ASP A 271 -5.56 4.96 7.67
C ASP A 271 -6.87 4.20 7.83
N LEU A 272 -6.94 2.91 7.48
CA LEU A 272 -8.23 2.21 7.38
C LEU A 272 -8.44 1.14 8.47
N ALA A 273 -7.40 0.42 8.90
CA ALA A 273 -7.57 -0.72 9.79
C ALA A 273 -8.21 -0.36 11.14
N ASP A 274 -7.67 0.65 11.85
CA ASP A 274 -8.23 1.09 13.13
C ASP A 274 -9.59 1.78 12.96
N VAL A 275 -9.80 2.46 11.82
CA VAL A 275 -11.06 3.17 11.49
C VAL A 275 -12.21 2.17 11.34
N THR A 276 -11.99 1.07 10.61
CA THR A 276 -12.97 0.00 10.41
C THR A 276 -13.17 -0.83 11.69
N LEU A 277 -12.08 -1.21 12.37
CA LEU A 277 -12.14 -2.16 13.49
C LEU A 277 -12.63 -1.55 14.81
N LYS A 278 -12.38 -0.25 15.06
CA LYS A 278 -12.65 0.39 16.36
C LYS A 278 -13.72 1.48 16.32
N HIS A 279 -13.89 2.16 15.17
CA HIS A 279 -14.75 3.34 15.06
C HIS A 279 -15.99 3.12 14.19
N SER A 280 -16.09 1.96 13.54
CA SER A 280 -17.21 1.56 12.66
C SER A 280 -17.54 2.59 11.58
N TRP A 281 -16.54 3.37 11.15
CA TRP A 281 -16.66 4.26 9.99
C TRP A 281 -16.61 3.43 8.72
N ARG A 282 -17.30 3.91 7.66
CA ARG A 282 -17.10 3.36 6.32
C ARG A 282 -15.76 3.81 5.78
N THR A 283 -15.14 2.98 4.95
CA THR A 283 -13.76 3.21 4.49
C THR A 283 -13.61 3.04 3.00
N GLY A 284 -12.84 3.94 2.39
CA GLY A 284 -12.44 3.87 1.00
C GLY A 284 -10.92 3.84 0.86
N ALA A 285 -10.40 2.96 0.01
CA ALA A 285 -8.97 2.93 -0.29
C ALA A 285 -8.66 3.58 -1.64
N ILE A 286 -7.63 4.43 -1.69
CA ILE A 286 -7.07 4.97 -2.95
C ILE A 286 -5.81 4.19 -3.30
N ILE A 287 -5.89 3.34 -4.32
CA ILE A 287 -4.79 2.47 -4.76
C ILE A 287 -4.40 2.82 -6.20
N SER A 288 -3.43 3.72 -6.37
CA SER A 288 -3.02 4.25 -7.69
C SER A 288 -2.63 3.16 -8.70
N GLU A 289 -1.98 2.10 -8.22
CA GLU A 289 -1.48 0.96 -8.99
C GLU A 289 -2.61 0.19 -9.68
N LEU A 290 -3.84 0.30 -9.17
CA LEU A 290 -5.03 -0.32 -9.74
C LEU A 290 -5.27 0.12 -11.19
N ALA A 291 -4.94 1.37 -11.56
CA ALA A 291 -5.13 1.85 -12.93
C ALA A 291 -4.24 1.08 -13.92
N HIS A 292 -2.97 0.85 -13.56
CA HIS A 292 -2.05 0.05 -14.36
C HIS A 292 -2.52 -1.41 -14.45
N GLU A 293 -2.93 -1.99 -13.31
CA GLU A 293 -3.41 -3.37 -13.24
C GLU A 293 -4.64 -3.58 -14.14
N ILE A 294 -5.65 -2.72 -14.07
CA ILE A 294 -6.84 -2.79 -14.93
C ILE A 294 -6.47 -2.65 -16.41
N LYS A 295 -5.55 -1.75 -16.75
CA LYS A 295 -5.08 -1.58 -18.13
C LYS A 295 -4.41 -2.85 -18.64
N THR A 296 -3.54 -3.45 -17.85
CA THR A 296 -2.80 -4.68 -18.21
C THR A 296 -3.75 -5.87 -18.33
N LEU A 297 -4.67 -6.07 -17.39
CA LEU A 297 -5.72 -7.11 -17.44
C LEU A 297 -6.60 -7.00 -18.69
N ASN A 298 -6.77 -5.80 -19.24
CA ASN A 298 -7.60 -5.57 -20.42
C ASN A 298 -6.88 -5.79 -21.75
N ARG A 299 -5.57 -6.01 -21.77
CA ARG A 299 -4.83 -6.29 -23.01
C ARG A 299 -5.25 -7.64 -23.60
N LYS A 300 -5.32 -7.71 -24.94
CA LYS A 300 -5.75 -8.91 -25.66
C LYS A 300 -4.81 -10.09 -25.42
N ASP A 301 -3.50 -9.86 -25.45
CA ASP A 301 -2.47 -10.87 -25.22
C ASP A 301 -2.51 -11.45 -23.80
N PHE A 302 -2.78 -10.60 -22.80
CA PHE A 302 -2.99 -11.05 -21.43
C PHE A 302 -4.22 -11.95 -21.32
N LYS A 303 -5.37 -11.51 -21.84
CA LYS A 303 -6.63 -12.28 -21.83
C LYS A 303 -6.47 -13.63 -22.51
N MET A 304 -5.83 -13.66 -23.69
CA MET A 304 -5.55 -14.91 -24.41
C MET A 304 -4.65 -15.84 -23.59
N SER A 305 -3.56 -15.32 -23.00
CA SER A 305 -2.64 -16.13 -22.21
C SER A 305 -3.29 -16.67 -20.93
N ALA A 306 -4.14 -15.87 -20.27
CA ALA A 306 -4.87 -16.28 -19.08
C ALA A 306 -5.96 -17.33 -19.38
N ASN A 307 -6.72 -17.14 -20.46
CA ASN A 307 -7.72 -18.12 -20.89
C ASN A 307 -7.06 -19.43 -21.31
N TRP A 308 -5.95 -19.37 -22.07
CA TRP A 308 -5.22 -20.56 -22.46
C TRP A 308 -4.63 -21.28 -21.25
N LEU A 309 -4.07 -20.55 -20.28
CA LEU A 309 -3.61 -21.12 -19.02
C LEU A 309 -4.73 -21.90 -18.29
N GLN A 310 -5.96 -21.38 -18.29
CA GLN A 310 -7.11 -22.06 -17.69
C GLN A 310 -7.49 -23.32 -18.46
N MET A 311 -7.60 -23.25 -19.80
CA MET A 311 -7.90 -24.41 -20.64
C MET A 311 -6.85 -25.50 -20.54
N LEU A 312 -5.57 -25.13 -20.59
CA LEU A 312 -4.44 -26.05 -20.46
C LEU A 312 -4.42 -26.71 -19.08
N THR A 313 -4.78 -25.98 -18.02
CA THR A 313 -4.91 -26.57 -16.68
C THR A 313 -6.03 -27.61 -16.65
N GLN A 314 -7.18 -27.35 -17.29
CA GLN A 314 -8.26 -28.35 -17.38
C GLN A 314 -7.82 -29.59 -18.16
N LEU A 315 -7.14 -29.42 -19.31
CA LEU A 315 -6.63 -30.54 -20.09
C LEU A 315 -5.65 -31.41 -19.31
N ILE A 316 -4.75 -30.79 -18.54
CA ILE A 316 -3.85 -31.49 -17.63
C ILE A 316 -4.66 -32.24 -16.56
N GLU A 317 -5.64 -31.58 -15.93
CA GLU A 317 -6.48 -32.20 -14.90
C GLU A 317 -7.26 -33.42 -15.41
N ASP A 318 -7.77 -33.36 -16.64
CA ASP A 318 -8.53 -34.44 -17.28
C ASP A 318 -7.64 -35.61 -17.75
N THR A 319 -6.34 -35.35 -17.98
CA THR A 319 -5.41 -36.33 -18.58
C THR A 319 -4.40 -36.91 -17.57
N GLN A 320 -4.23 -36.30 -16.40
CA GLN A 320 -3.16 -36.65 -15.44
C GLN A 320 -3.17 -38.10 -14.95
N ASP A 321 -4.31 -38.78 -15.02
CA ASP A 321 -4.49 -40.17 -14.59
C ASP A 321 -4.34 -41.19 -15.75
N ASP A 322 -3.98 -40.74 -16.95
CA ASP A 322 -3.69 -41.61 -18.10
C ASP A 322 -2.21 -42.05 -18.10
N ASP A 323 -1.98 -43.34 -17.85
CA ASP A 323 -0.65 -43.96 -17.77
C ASP A 323 -0.03 -44.30 -19.14
N SER A 324 -0.70 -43.99 -20.26
CA SER A 324 -0.14 -44.26 -21.59
C SER A 324 1.10 -43.40 -21.86
N GLU A 325 2.08 -43.96 -22.56
CA GLU A 325 3.33 -43.25 -22.90
C GLU A 325 3.07 -41.94 -23.66
N ALA A 326 2.08 -41.95 -24.55
CA ALA A 326 1.66 -40.76 -25.29
C ALA A 326 1.09 -39.67 -24.38
N ALA A 327 0.25 -40.03 -23.40
CA ALA A 327 -0.30 -39.09 -22.44
C ALA A 327 0.79 -38.50 -21.54
N GLN A 328 1.73 -39.31 -21.05
CA GLN A 328 2.83 -38.85 -20.21
C GLN A 328 3.78 -37.87 -20.92
N ILE A 329 4.07 -38.10 -22.20
CA ILE A 329 4.84 -37.15 -23.03
C ILE A 329 4.07 -35.82 -23.16
N CYS A 330 2.78 -35.90 -23.49
CA CYS A 330 1.92 -34.73 -23.67
C CYS A 330 1.79 -33.91 -22.36
N LEU A 331 1.58 -34.60 -21.22
CA LEU A 331 1.49 -33.97 -19.90
C LEU A 331 2.75 -33.20 -19.54
N LYS A 332 3.93 -33.75 -19.83
CA LYS A 332 5.20 -33.07 -19.58
C LYS A 332 5.30 -31.77 -20.37
N GLU A 333 5.00 -31.80 -21.67
CA GLU A 333 5.01 -30.62 -22.53
C GLU A 333 3.99 -29.57 -22.06
N TRP A 334 2.78 -30.00 -21.71
CA TRP A 334 1.73 -29.12 -21.18
C TRP A 334 2.09 -28.50 -19.83
N MET A 335 2.76 -29.24 -18.94
CA MET A 335 3.23 -28.70 -17.67
C MET A 335 4.31 -27.62 -17.88
N GLU A 336 5.24 -27.84 -18.81
CA GLU A 336 6.25 -26.85 -19.19
C GLU A 336 5.62 -25.60 -19.81
N GLU A 337 4.70 -25.76 -20.76
CA GLU A 337 3.97 -24.66 -21.38
C GLU A 337 3.14 -23.89 -20.35
N ARG A 338 2.46 -24.60 -19.45
CA ARG A 338 1.69 -24.02 -18.35
C ARG A 338 2.57 -23.14 -17.47
N ASP A 339 3.77 -23.59 -17.10
CA ASP A 339 4.69 -22.80 -16.29
C ASP A 339 5.24 -21.56 -17.04
N GLN A 340 5.48 -21.66 -18.35
CA GLN A 340 5.80 -20.51 -19.19
C GLN A 340 4.67 -19.47 -19.21
N LEU A 341 3.42 -19.91 -19.40
CA LEU A 341 2.24 -19.04 -19.37
C LEU A 341 2.03 -18.39 -18.00
N ARG A 342 2.23 -19.13 -16.92
CA ARG A 342 2.19 -18.60 -15.54
C ARG A 342 3.21 -17.50 -15.32
N ASN A 343 4.44 -17.68 -15.80
CA ASN A 343 5.48 -16.65 -15.68
C ASN A 343 5.20 -15.46 -16.60
N LYS A 344 4.75 -15.68 -17.83
CA LYS A 344 4.35 -14.61 -18.75
C LYS A 344 3.23 -13.74 -18.18
N THR A 345 2.18 -14.35 -17.65
CA THR A 345 1.04 -13.65 -17.04
C THR A 345 1.38 -12.97 -15.71
N LYS A 346 2.39 -13.46 -14.98
CA LYS A 346 2.94 -12.77 -13.80
C LYS A 346 3.76 -11.54 -14.20
N ASN A 347 4.74 -11.72 -15.09
CA ASN A 347 5.81 -10.76 -15.31
C ASN A 347 5.35 -9.49 -16.05
N VAL A 348 4.19 -9.53 -16.73
CA VAL A 348 3.62 -8.35 -17.42
C VAL A 348 3.28 -7.18 -16.49
N PHE A 349 3.10 -7.43 -15.19
CA PHE A 349 2.83 -6.38 -14.19
C PHE A 349 4.13 -5.85 -13.59
N ASN A 350 5.00 -6.77 -13.19
CA ASN A 350 6.31 -6.50 -12.64
C ASN A 350 7.14 -7.78 -12.80
N GLU A 351 8.37 -7.68 -13.29
CA GLU A 351 9.19 -8.84 -13.62
C GLU A 351 9.53 -9.67 -12.38
N GLN A 352 9.91 -8.99 -11.29
CA GLN A 352 10.39 -9.61 -10.05
C GLN A 352 9.22 -10.21 -9.25
N PHE A 353 8.19 -9.41 -9.02
CA PHE A 353 7.13 -9.67 -8.07
C PHE A 353 5.74 -9.86 -8.71
N GLY A 354 5.51 -9.46 -9.96
CA GLY A 354 4.20 -9.53 -10.60
C GLY A 354 3.16 -8.58 -9.98
N SER A 355 1.87 -8.92 -10.12
CA SER A 355 0.74 -8.10 -9.66
C SER A 355 0.80 -7.76 -8.16
N VAL A 356 0.43 -6.53 -7.80
CA VAL A 356 0.25 -6.10 -6.39
C VAL A 356 -0.87 -6.90 -5.72
N PHE A 357 -1.90 -7.29 -6.49
CA PHE A 357 -3.12 -7.88 -5.96
C PHE A 357 -3.14 -9.40 -5.98
N ARG A 358 -2.34 -10.03 -6.83
CA ARG A 358 -2.34 -11.50 -6.98
C ARG A 358 -0.94 -12.09 -6.98
N THR A 359 -0.82 -13.27 -6.39
CA THR A 359 0.23 -14.23 -6.72
C THR A 359 -0.22 -15.02 -7.97
N TYR A 360 0.25 -16.24 -8.20
CA TYR A 360 -0.25 -17.02 -9.34
C TYR A 360 -1.76 -17.31 -9.24
N HIS A 361 -2.20 -17.88 -8.12
CA HIS A 361 -3.58 -18.33 -7.92
C HIS A 361 -4.28 -17.50 -6.84
N ASN A 362 -3.61 -17.26 -5.72
CA ASN A 362 -4.20 -16.59 -4.57
C ASN A 362 -4.07 -15.07 -4.63
N PRO A 363 -5.04 -14.32 -4.06
CA PRO A 363 -4.83 -12.92 -3.71
C PRO A 363 -3.55 -12.75 -2.86
N THR A 364 -2.89 -11.60 -2.97
CA THR A 364 -1.75 -11.28 -2.10
C THR A 364 -2.22 -11.02 -0.67
N TYR A 365 -1.27 -11.04 0.27
CA TYR A 365 -1.53 -10.57 1.63
C TYR A 365 -2.03 -9.11 1.66
N PHE A 366 -1.53 -8.27 0.73
CA PHE A 366 -2.05 -6.92 0.53
C PHE A 366 -3.55 -6.93 0.17
N SER A 367 -3.97 -7.75 -0.80
CA SER A 367 -5.39 -7.91 -1.16
C SER A 367 -6.24 -8.40 0.01
N ARG A 368 -5.75 -9.37 0.79
CA ARG A 368 -6.45 -9.83 2.01
C ARG A 368 -6.72 -8.69 2.97
N ARG A 369 -5.74 -7.80 3.20
CA ARG A 369 -5.93 -6.62 4.06
C ARG A 369 -6.87 -5.59 3.42
N LEU A 370 -6.71 -5.32 2.13
CA LEU A 370 -7.57 -4.40 1.40
C LEU A 370 -9.05 -4.81 1.50
N PHE A 371 -9.38 -6.08 1.24
CA PHE A 371 -10.74 -6.60 1.32
C PHE A 371 -11.32 -6.57 2.73
N ARG A 372 -10.45 -6.65 3.75
CA ARG A 372 -10.87 -6.60 5.16
C ARG A 372 -11.14 -5.18 5.65
N PHE A 373 -10.39 -4.19 5.16
CA PHE A 373 -10.36 -2.85 5.74
C PHE A 373 -10.94 -1.76 4.86
N ALA A 374 -11.28 -2.02 3.59
CA ALA A 374 -11.88 -1.05 2.70
C ALA A 374 -13.24 -1.57 2.19
N ASP A 375 -14.30 -0.81 2.42
CA ASP A 375 -15.61 -1.09 1.83
C ASP A 375 -15.62 -0.92 0.31
N ILE A 376 -14.90 0.10 -0.15
CA ILE A 376 -14.70 0.41 -1.57
C ILE A 376 -13.23 0.74 -1.81
N TYR A 377 -12.73 0.50 -3.01
CA TYR A 377 -11.41 0.95 -3.40
C TYR A 377 -11.41 1.42 -4.85
N THR A 378 -10.57 2.39 -5.16
CA THR A 378 -10.49 2.98 -6.49
C THR A 378 -9.07 3.52 -6.74
N SER A 379 -8.71 3.77 -8.00
CA SER A 379 -7.39 4.33 -8.33
C SER A 379 -7.28 5.82 -8.06
N ASP A 380 -8.39 6.55 -8.12
CA ASP A 380 -8.48 8.00 -7.93
C ASP A 380 -9.85 8.34 -7.34
N ILE A 381 -9.88 9.23 -6.35
CA ILE A 381 -11.10 9.69 -5.67
C ILE A 381 -12.14 10.26 -6.65
N THR A 382 -11.69 10.91 -7.72
CA THR A 382 -12.52 11.55 -8.74
C THR A 382 -13.23 10.54 -9.65
N ASN A 383 -12.88 9.25 -9.60
CA ASN A 383 -13.68 8.20 -10.24
C ASN A 383 -15.11 8.17 -9.70
N LEU A 384 -15.33 8.62 -8.46
CA LEU A 384 -16.64 8.69 -7.84
C LEU A 384 -17.56 9.76 -8.45
N LEU A 385 -17.03 10.67 -9.27
CA LEU A 385 -17.84 11.64 -10.02
C LEU A 385 -18.87 10.96 -10.93
N LYS A 386 -18.61 9.73 -11.37
CA LYS A 386 -19.50 8.95 -12.24
C LYS A 386 -20.79 8.48 -11.55
N PHE A 387 -20.85 8.54 -10.22
CA PHE A 387 -21.98 8.05 -9.43
C PHE A 387 -22.76 9.21 -8.80
N SER A 388 -24.05 9.06 -8.53
CA SER A 388 -24.80 10.06 -7.76
C SER A 388 -24.35 10.09 -6.30
N THR A 389 -24.62 11.18 -5.58
CA THR A 389 -24.29 11.30 -4.13
C THR A 389 -25.17 10.45 -3.23
N THR A 390 -26.17 9.76 -3.81
CA THR A 390 -27.09 8.81 -3.19
C THR A 390 -26.90 7.39 -3.74
N HIS A 391 -25.86 7.15 -4.52
CA HIS A 391 -25.61 5.84 -5.13
C HIS A 391 -25.32 4.78 -4.08
N THR A 392 -25.98 3.62 -4.22
CA THR A 392 -25.76 2.45 -3.37
C THR A 392 -24.86 1.46 -4.10
N PHE A 393 -23.67 1.20 -3.53
CA PHE A 393 -22.78 0.15 -4.03
C PHE A 393 -23.16 -1.20 -3.43
N TYR A 394 -23.43 -2.18 -4.29
CA TYR A 394 -23.72 -3.55 -3.87
C TYR A 394 -22.48 -4.43 -4.04
N PRO A 395 -22.07 -5.18 -3.00
CA PRO A 395 -20.95 -6.12 -3.13
C PRO A 395 -21.34 -7.25 -4.09
N ARG A 396 -20.40 -7.68 -4.91
CA ARG A 396 -20.58 -8.88 -5.74
C ARG A 396 -20.47 -10.13 -4.87
N ARG A 397 -21.35 -11.10 -5.08
CA ARG A 397 -21.28 -12.40 -4.40
C ARG A 397 -20.04 -13.15 -4.90
N GLY A 398 -19.11 -13.44 -3.99
CA GLY A 398 -18.01 -14.36 -4.27
C GLY A 398 -18.54 -15.79 -4.32
N VAL A 399 -18.15 -16.55 -5.34
CA VAL A 399 -18.51 -17.97 -5.46
C VAL A 399 -17.60 -18.82 -4.57
N MET A 400 -18.16 -19.78 -3.86
CA MET A 400 -17.42 -20.82 -3.13
C MET A 400 -17.03 -21.96 -4.09
N PRO A 401 -15.98 -22.76 -3.79
CA PRO A 401 -15.53 -23.83 -4.69
C PRO A 401 -16.58 -24.90 -5.04
N HIS A 402 -17.61 -25.09 -4.20
CA HIS A 402 -18.70 -26.03 -4.44
C HIS A 402 -19.95 -25.38 -5.08
N GLU A 403 -19.93 -24.06 -5.30
CA GLU A 403 -21.04 -23.36 -5.96
C GLU A 403 -20.84 -23.39 -7.47
N TYR A 404 -21.94 -23.55 -8.22
CA TYR A 404 -21.90 -23.53 -9.68
C TYR A 404 -21.40 -22.17 -10.18
N ALA A 405 -20.20 -22.16 -10.76
CA ALA A 405 -19.68 -20.99 -11.45
C ALA A 405 -20.40 -20.86 -12.79
N SER A 406 -21.39 -19.96 -12.89
CA SER A 406 -21.84 -19.51 -14.20
C SER A 406 -20.64 -18.92 -14.93
N HIS A 407 -20.31 -19.43 -16.12
CA HIS A 407 -19.17 -19.00 -16.94
C HIS A 407 -19.21 -17.51 -17.37
N PHE A 408 -20.18 -16.72 -16.87
CA PHE A 408 -20.39 -15.31 -17.18
C PHE A 408 -20.02 -14.35 -16.04
N ILE A 409 -19.17 -14.75 -15.08
CA ILE A 409 -18.64 -13.85 -14.02
C ILE A 409 -17.22 -13.38 -14.35
#